data_AF-A0A895AJY5-F1
#
_entry.id   AF-A0A895AJY5-F1
#
_cell.length_a   1.000
_cell.length_b   1.000
_cell.length_c   1.000
_cell.angle_alpha   90.00
_cell.angle_beta   90.00
_cell.angle_gamma   90.00
#
_symmetry.space_group_name_H-M   'P 1'
#
loop_
_entity.id
_entity.type
_entity.pdbx_description
1 polymer ?
#
loop_
_entity_poly.entity_id
_entity_poly.type
_entity_poly.pdbx_seq_one_letter_code
_entity_poly.pdbx_strand_id
1 'polypeptide(L)'
;MSDNTASDNGEVSLSVDTLGNTSAMTKAEETTQLDERRIATDVGRGIVPPYDPETLASFQEINETHQACLRKKARYEVGYGFDIVPHLSAQDPNPDGEAYQRVEDFWHGSDSRWQIGPEQSAPSTPEEVLELGRQDYHGIGWCALEILVEGDGTPVGLAHIPATTARVRKTTTTTTTEDGEEVEEVKSGHGYVQIRQGRRRYFGEAGDRYGEDPTFVDKETGETAASADALPNGPANELIYVPNPSALSLYYGIPDWVAAMQTMAADQAAKEWNHDVFDNLGIPYYTIKVTGGTLTEDSKDELRELMDNLKGSRYRTAVLEVDNFEFEEDNPLQDGSPDDVEITLEPLGSREDLDMEFQAFRERNEHEIAKVHEVPPVLIGVTDTSNRSNSEAQVQEFAEDVIAPEQAKFEARLYRILHQQALGVDNWTIDFALRGADRPQQDARTARTKIQAVRGAVPVNRALEMIGEDPLPDDHPVDGETLVANVGRDTNPMLPGEQESSRPEDAPPEANKVGTRPGVMVELEDPLTPDEVRVDTMQFDSSNLRAGLYDRQTRDLYIRFIGDPVDRIYVYLDVPEDTWQGLKNASSHGSYHHENVKWEFVYEELTSTSGWPQIGRSAPPDS
;
A
#
# COMPACT_ATOMS: atom_id res chain seq x y z
N MET A 1 51.92 -56.64 46.94
CA MET A 1 50.74 -57.02 46.13
C MET A 1 49.59 -56.22 46.71
N SER A 2 48.91 -55.32 46.03
CA SER A 2 48.75 -55.03 44.60
C SER A 2 48.42 -53.54 44.49
N ASP A 3 48.93 -52.94 43.42
CA ASP A 3 48.71 -51.59 42.95
C ASP A 3 47.28 -51.43 42.38
N ASN A 4 46.56 -50.34 42.65
CA ASN A 4 45.90 -49.54 41.60
C ASN A 4 45.20 -48.26 42.15
N THR A 5 45.75 -47.12 41.73
CA THR A 5 45.07 -45.91 41.20
C THR A 5 43.88 -45.28 41.96
N ALA A 6 44.18 -44.22 42.71
CA ALA A 6 43.23 -43.15 43.04
C ALA A 6 43.30 -42.08 41.95
N SER A 7 42.18 -41.78 41.28
CA SER A 7 41.99 -40.54 40.54
C SER A 7 41.20 -39.55 41.40
N ASP A 8 41.84 -38.42 41.64
CA ASP A 8 41.35 -37.20 42.23
C ASP A 8 40.20 -36.60 41.40
N ASN A 9 39.02 -36.45 42.00
CA ASN A 9 37.96 -35.56 41.52
C ASN A 9 37.54 -34.70 42.71
N GLY A 10 38.31 -33.65 42.98
CA GLY A 10 37.91 -32.57 43.88
C GLY A 10 36.73 -31.80 43.29
N GLU A 11 35.52 -32.17 43.70
CA GLU A 11 34.33 -31.37 43.48
C GLU A 11 34.26 -30.32 44.61
N VAL A 12 34.59 -29.07 44.27
CA VAL A 12 34.47 -27.92 45.18
C VAL A 12 32.99 -27.56 45.28
N SER A 13 32.34 -27.91 46.40
CA SER A 13 31.01 -27.42 46.73
C SER A 13 31.10 -25.96 47.20
N LEU A 14 30.78 -25.04 46.29
CA LEU A 14 30.63 -23.62 46.60
C LEU A 14 29.24 -23.39 47.17
N SER A 15 29.11 -23.44 48.50
CA SER A 15 27.93 -22.93 49.20
C SER A 15 28.03 -21.41 49.28
N VAL A 16 27.35 -20.70 48.38
CA VAL A 16 27.12 -19.26 48.53
C VAL A 16 25.94 -19.09 49.46
N ASP A 17 26.22 -18.71 50.70
CA ASP A 17 25.21 -18.17 51.62
C ASP A 17 24.75 -16.80 51.06
N THR A 18 23.67 -16.80 50.29
CA THR A 18 22.93 -15.56 50.02
C THR A 18 22.12 -15.22 51.27
N LEU A 19 22.74 -14.44 52.15
CA LEU A 19 22.07 -13.71 53.21
C LEU A 19 20.94 -12.86 52.59
N GLY A 20 19.70 -13.28 52.83
CA GLY A 20 18.49 -12.46 52.85
C GLY A 20 18.26 -11.54 51.65
N ASN A 21 17.85 -12.10 50.51
CA ASN A 21 16.99 -11.35 49.59
C ASN A 21 16.10 -12.29 48.77
N THR A 22 15.09 -12.87 49.42
CA THR A 22 13.95 -13.54 48.78
C THR A 22 12.83 -12.53 48.49
N SER A 23 13.19 -11.38 47.95
CA SER A 23 12.27 -10.54 47.20
C SER A 23 12.49 -10.96 45.75
N ALA A 24 11.51 -11.62 45.13
CA ALA A 24 11.56 -11.86 43.69
C ALA A 24 11.90 -10.52 43.03
N MET A 25 13.06 -10.43 42.34
CA MET A 25 13.39 -9.20 41.62
C MET A 25 12.32 -9.05 40.54
N THR A 26 11.35 -8.17 40.77
CA THR A 26 10.37 -7.80 39.76
C THR A 26 11.16 -7.27 38.58
N LYS A 27 11.16 -8.04 37.49
CA LYS A 27 11.76 -7.63 36.22
C LYS A 27 11.05 -6.34 35.80
N ALA A 28 11.79 -5.37 35.25
CA ALA A 28 11.19 -4.13 34.78
C ALA A 28 10.05 -4.44 33.80
N GLU A 29 8.84 -3.99 34.13
CA GLU A 29 7.65 -4.07 33.28
C GLU A 29 7.76 -3.09 32.09
N GLU A 30 8.59 -2.06 32.24
CA GLU A 30 8.80 -0.99 31.26
C GLU A 30 10.27 -0.88 30.81
N THR A 31 10.49 -0.12 29.73
CA THR A 31 11.82 0.18 29.19
C THR A 31 12.65 1.01 30.18
N THR A 32 13.95 0.70 30.31
CA THR A 32 14.90 1.46 31.13
C THR A 32 15.71 2.47 30.32
N GLN A 33 15.28 2.77 29.09
CA GLN A 33 15.93 3.76 28.23
C GLN A 33 15.86 5.15 28.88
N LEU A 34 16.93 5.93 28.72
CA LEU A 34 16.97 7.31 29.19
C LEU A 34 16.16 8.21 28.25
N ASP A 35 15.49 9.19 28.85
CA ASP A 35 14.74 10.21 28.11
C ASP A 35 15.66 11.29 27.50
N GLU A 36 15.25 11.85 26.35
CA GLU A 36 15.89 12.99 25.70
C GLU A 36 15.74 14.28 26.53
N ARG A 37 16.86 14.97 26.77
CA ARG A 37 16.90 16.27 27.47
C ARG A 37 16.46 17.47 26.61
N ARG A 38 15.82 17.27 25.46
CA ARG A 38 15.44 18.37 24.57
C ARG A 38 14.35 19.25 25.21
N ILE A 39 14.85 20.36 25.74
CA ILE A 39 14.25 21.66 26.10
C ILE A 39 12.76 21.75 25.74
N ALA A 40 11.90 21.48 26.72
CA ALA A 40 10.55 22.03 26.70
C ALA A 40 10.69 23.56 26.72
N THR A 41 10.23 24.24 25.66
CA THR A 41 10.35 25.70 25.53
C THR A 41 9.53 26.47 26.56
N ASP A 42 8.54 25.83 27.19
CA ASP A 42 7.74 26.31 28.34
C ASP A 42 6.91 25.11 28.85
N VAL A 43 6.64 25.03 30.17
CA VAL A 43 5.68 24.06 30.73
C VAL A 43 4.32 24.22 30.03
N GLY A 44 3.80 23.13 29.46
CA GLY A 44 2.49 23.10 28.80
C GLY A 44 2.45 23.52 27.32
N ARG A 45 3.58 23.80 26.65
CA ARG A 45 3.63 24.00 25.18
C ARG A 45 3.95 22.72 24.37
N GLY A 46 4.30 21.63 25.05
CA GLY A 46 4.75 20.40 24.41
C GLY A 46 6.20 20.47 23.90
N ILE A 47 6.71 19.31 23.49
CA ILE A 47 8.06 19.13 22.95
C ILE A 47 8.10 19.72 21.54
N VAL A 48 9.15 20.46 21.21
CA VAL A 48 9.37 20.99 19.86
C VAL A 48 9.72 19.82 18.92
N PRO A 49 8.96 19.62 17.82
CA PRO A 49 9.27 18.58 16.84
C PRO A 49 10.62 18.83 16.16
N PRO A 50 11.30 17.77 15.64
CA PRO A 50 12.61 17.91 15.00
C PRO A 50 12.57 18.75 13.72
N TYR A 51 11.46 18.69 12.99
CA TYR A 51 11.18 19.50 11.81
C TYR A 51 9.91 20.32 12.05
N ASP A 52 9.84 21.51 11.50
CA ASP A 52 8.63 22.33 11.60
C ASP A 52 7.46 21.68 10.84
N PRO A 53 6.36 21.29 11.53
CA PRO A 53 5.26 20.59 10.90
C PRO A 53 4.54 21.40 9.82
N GLU A 54 4.47 22.73 9.97
CA GLU A 54 3.85 23.60 8.96
C GLU A 54 4.68 23.63 7.67
N THR A 55 6.01 23.68 7.83
CA THR A 55 6.94 23.55 6.69
C THR A 55 6.73 22.21 5.97
N LEU A 56 6.66 21.09 6.70
CA LEU A 56 6.40 19.77 6.10
C LEU A 56 5.05 19.70 5.37
N ALA A 57 3.99 20.25 5.98
CA ALA A 57 2.67 20.29 5.35
C ALA A 57 2.65 21.12 4.05
N SER A 58 3.44 22.20 3.95
CA SER A 58 3.44 23.04 2.74
C SER A 58 3.95 22.30 1.49
N PHE A 59 4.80 21.28 1.64
CA PHE A 59 5.23 20.46 0.49
C PHE A 59 4.07 19.69 -0.16
N GLN A 60 3.00 19.38 0.58
CA GLN A 60 1.80 18.74 0.04
C GLN A 60 1.03 19.66 -0.93
N GLU A 61 1.16 20.98 -0.79
CA GLU A 61 0.51 21.95 -1.68
C GLU A 61 1.41 22.32 -2.87
N ILE A 62 2.74 22.28 -2.68
CA ILE A 62 3.72 22.75 -3.68
C ILE A 62 4.11 21.65 -4.67
N ASN A 63 4.05 20.36 -4.28
CA ASN A 63 4.49 19.25 -5.12
C ASN A 63 3.37 18.23 -5.41
N GLU A 64 2.96 18.14 -6.67
CA GLU A 64 1.87 17.27 -7.13
C GLU A 64 2.19 15.78 -6.98
N THR A 65 3.42 15.35 -7.28
CA THR A 65 3.83 13.95 -7.18
C THR A 65 3.81 13.49 -5.72
N HIS A 66 4.37 14.31 -4.83
CA HIS A 66 4.35 14.07 -3.39
C HIS A 66 2.92 13.89 -2.88
N GLN A 67 2.03 14.83 -3.23
CA GLN A 67 0.65 14.78 -2.77
C GLN A 67 -0.12 13.59 -3.35
N ALA A 68 0.14 13.23 -4.60
CA ALA A 68 -0.41 12.02 -5.21
C ALA A 68 0.04 10.77 -4.47
N CYS A 69 1.33 10.67 -4.10
CA CYS A 69 1.86 9.53 -3.34
C CYS A 69 1.19 9.41 -1.97
N LEU A 70 1.12 10.50 -1.19
CA LEU A 70 0.50 10.51 0.13
C LEU A 70 -0.96 10.03 0.08
N ARG A 71 -1.74 10.59 -0.84
CA ARG A 71 -3.15 10.19 -1.04
C ARG A 71 -3.28 8.73 -1.46
N LYS A 72 -2.38 8.23 -2.32
CA LYS A 72 -2.40 6.83 -2.74
C LYS A 72 -2.12 5.88 -1.57
N LYS A 73 -1.07 6.14 -0.79
CA LYS A 73 -0.76 5.32 0.40
C LYS A 73 -1.92 5.33 1.39
N ALA A 74 -2.38 6.50 1.80
CA ALA A 74 -3.48 6.62 2.77
C ALA A 74 -4.76 5.93 2.29
N ARG A 75 -5.14 6.10 1.01
CA ARG A 75 -6.32 5.44 0.46
C ARG A 75 -6.17 3.93 0.36
N TYR A 76 -5.01 3.43 -0.04
CA TYR A 76 -4.77 1.98 -0.10
C TYR A 76 -4.72 1.35 1.29
N GLU A 77 -4.24 2.08 2.30
CA GLU A 77 -4.22 1.60 3.68
C GLU A 77 -5.62 1.53 4.31
N VAL A 78 -6.45 2.57 4.15
CA VAL A 78 -7.73 2.64 4.90
C VAL A 78 -8.95 3.10 4.09
N GLY A 79 -8.74 3.70 2.92
CA GLY A 79 -9.81 4.34 2.13
C GLY A 79 -10.71 3.36 1.36
N TYR A 80 -10.40 2.06 1.37
CA TYR A 80 -11.27 1.02 0.81
C TYR A 80 -12.21 0.37 1.85
N GLY A 81 -12.17 0.85 3.10
CA GLY A 81 -12.94 0.28 4.20
C GLY A 81 -12.22 -0.89 4.87
N PHE A 82 -12.90 -1.50 5.82
CA PHE A 82 -12.45 -2.65 6.59
C PHE A 82 -13.64 -3.52 6.97
N ASP A 83 -13.37 -4.79 7.24
CA ASP A 83 -14.33 -5.74 7.77
C ASP A 83 -14.03 -6.03 9.25
N ILE A 84 -15.06 -6.30 10.05
CA ILE A 84 -14.89 -6.79 11.42
C ILE A 84 -14.74 -8.30 11.38
N VAL A 85 -13.56 -8.78 11.78
CA VAL A 85 -13.18 -10.20 11.71
C VAL A 85 -12.82 -10.74 13.10
N PRO A 86 -12.97 -12.06 13.34
CA PRO A 86 -12.48 -12.66 14.57
C PRO A 86 -10.97 -12.44 14.73
N HIS A 87 -10.55 -12.00 15.92
CA HIS A 87 -9.13 -11.88 16.21
C HIS A 87 -8.48 -13.27 16.28
N LEU A 88 -7.20 -13.38 15.91
CA LEU A 88 -6.47 -14.66 15.88
C LEU A 88 -6.45 -15.43 17.21
N SER A 89 -6.61 -14.73 18.34
CA SER A 89 -6.68 -15.33 19.68
C SER A 89 -8.11 -15.69 20.12
N ALA A 90 -9.13 -15.36 19.33
CA ALA A 90 -10.51 -15.62 19.67
C ALA A 90 -10.79 -17.12 19.74
N GLN A 91 -11.48 -17.55 20.79
CA GLN A 91 -11.96 -18.92 20.93
C GLN A 91 -13.47 -18.91 20.74
N ASP A 92 -13.95 -19.63 19.73
CA ASP A 92 -15.38 -19.74 19.39
C ASP A 92 -16.08 -18.36 19.22
N PRO A 93 -15.64 -17.55 18.24
CA PRO A 93 -16.21 -16.22 18.01
C PRO A 93 -17.68 -16.31 17.62
N ASN A 94 -18.55 -15.64 18.37
CA ASN A 94 -19.98 -15.57 18.09
C ASN A 94 -20.35 -14.21 17.45
N PRO A 95 -20.64 -14.15 16.14
CA PRO A 95 -21.00 -12.90 15.45
C PRO A 95 -22.35 -12.33 15.90
N ASP A 96 -23.23 -13.14 16.50
CA ASP A 96 -24.49 -12.66 17.10
C ASP A 96 -24.33 -12.27 18.58
N GLY A 97 -23.10 -12.24 19.09
CA GLY A 97 -22.79 -11.98 20.50
C GLY A 97 -22.64 -10.49 20.84
N GLU A 98 -22.82 -10.17 22.13
CA GLU A 98 -22.66 -8.79 22.65
C GLU A 98 -21.26 -8.19 22.39
N ALA A 99 -20.23 -9.03 22.26
CA ALA A 99 -18.88 -8.58 21.95
C ALA A 99 -18.75 -8.08 20.51
N TYR A 100 -19.36 -8.77 19.54
CA TYR A 100 -19.40 -8.33 18.15
C TYR A 100 -20.25 -7.05 18.04
N GLN A 101 -21.45 -7.07 18.63
CA GLN A 101 -22.37 -5.93 18.57
C GLN A 101 -21.74 -4.64 19.14
N ARG A 102 -20.94 -4.71 20.21
CA ARG A 102 -20.22 -3.53 20.74
C ARG A 102 -19.24 -2.93 19.74
N VAL A 103 -18.53 -3.78 18.98
CA VAL A 103 -17.56 -3.31 17.96
C VAL A 103 -18.29 -2.79 16.72
N GLU A 104 -19.34 -3.49 16.29
CA GLU A 104 -20.24 -3.07 15.20
C GLU A 104 -20.89 -1.72 15.52
N ASP A 105 -21.46 -1.55 16.72
CA ASP A 105 -22.10 -0.31 17.16
C ASP A 105 -21.10 0.85 17.22
N PHE A 106 -19.83 0.59 17.55
CA PHE A 106 -18.80 1.62 17.54
C PHE A 106 -18.45 2.08 16.12
N TRP A 107 -18.23 1.15 15.18
CA TRP A 107 -17.79 1.48 13.82
C TRP A 107 -18.93 1.92 12.89
N HIS A 108 -20.09 1.26 12.98
CA HIS A 108 -21.20 1.37 12.04
C HIS A 108 -22.55 1.74 12.70
N GLY A 109 -22.59 1.90 14.02
CA GLY A 109 -23.80 2.28 14.75
C GLY A 109 -24.29 3.69 14.46
N SER A 110 -25.58 3.95 14.73
CA SER A 110 -26.20 5.26 14.51
C SER A 110 -25.66 6.36 15.44
N ASP A 111 -25.12 5.94 16.59
CA ASP A 111 -24.54 6.84 17.58
C ASP A 111 -23.05 7.10 17.35
N SER A 112 -22.42 6.39 16.41
CA SER A 112 -21.04 6.64 15.99
C SER A 112 -20.85 8.07 15.50
N ARG A 113 -19.70 8.66 15.83
CA ARG A 113 -19.34 10.05 15.53
C ARG A 113 -17.97 10.12 14.87
N TRP A 114 -17.96 10.64 13.65
CA TRP A 114 -16.74 10.81 12.85
C TRP A 114 -16.60 12.27 12.47
N GLN A 115 -15.47 12.89 12.83
CA GLN A 115 -15.25 14.32 12.62
C GLN A 115 -13.88 14.57 12.00
N ILE A 116 -13.84 15.39 10.94
CA ILE A 116 -12.59 15.85 10.30
C ILE A 116 -12.17 17.25 10.73
N GLY A 117 -12.84 17.79 11.76
CA GLY A 117 -12.61 19.14 12.23
C GLY A 117 -13.40 19.45 13.50
N PRO A 118 -13.36 20.72 13.97
CA PRO A 118 -14.06 21.15 15.17
C PRO A 118 -15.57 20.94 15.11
N GLU A 119 -16.24 21.09 16.25
CA GLU A 119 -17.70 21.04 16.38
C GLU A 119 -18.41 21.81 15.25
N GLN A 120 -19.42 21.18 14.63
CA GLN A 120 -20.16 21.66 13.44
C GLN A 120 -19.43 21.51 12.09
N SER A 121 -18.30 20.80 12.05
CA SER A 121 -17.73 20.35 10.78
C SER A 121 -18.69 19.39 10.05
N ALA A 122 -18.47 19.20 8.75
CA ALA A 122 -19.25 18.26 7.97
C ALA A 122 -19.21 16.86 8.62
N PRO A 123 -20.35 16.13 8.64
CA PRO A 123 -20.32 14.74 9.05
C PRO A 123 -19.39 13.97 8.12
N SER A 124 -18.67 13.01 8.68
CA SER A 124 -17.70 12.21 7.94
C SER A 124 -17.91 10.72 8.20
N THR A 125 -17.09 9.93 7.54
CA THR A 125 -17.03 8.47 7.66
C THR A 125 -15.79 8.04 8.46
N PRO A 126 -15.77 6.81 9.01
CA PRO A 126 -14.55 6.25 9.59
C PRO A 126 -13.38 6.34 8.60
N GLU A 127 -13.62 5.99 7.33
CA GLU A 127 -12.60 5.98 6.28
C GLU A 127 -12.01 7.36 6.03
N GLU A 128 -12.82 8.42 5.98
CA GLU A 128 -12.33 9.80 5.81
C GLU A 128 -11.46 10.25 6.99
N VAL A 129 -11.88 9.94 8.22
CA VAL A 129 -11.12 10.28 9.43
C VAL A 129 -9.78 9.55 9.47
N LEU A 130 -9.80 8.24 9.20
CA LEU A 130 -8.59 7.43 9.16
C LEU A 130 -7.68 7.84 7.98
N GLU A 131 -8.23 8.10 6.79
CA GLU A 131 -7.46 8.49 5.61
C GLU A 131 -6.72 9.82 5.85
N LEU A 132 -7.37 10.81 6.48
CA LEU A 132 -6.69 12.05 6.89
C LEU A 132 -5.59 11.81 7.92
N GLY A 133 -5.84 10.95 8.91
CA GLY A 133 -4.82 10.54 9.88
C GLY A 133 -3.60 9.88 9.21
N ARG A 134 -3.83 9.02 8.22
CA ARG A 134 -2.76 8.36 7.46
C ARG A 134 -2.05 9.32 6.49
N GLN A 135 -2.75 10.29 5.91
CA GLN A 135 -2.10 11.37 5.14
C GLN A 135 -1.14 12.18 6.03
N ASP A 136 -1.55 12.51 7.25
CA ASP A 136 -0.68 13.19 8.23
C ASP A 136 0.50 12.30 8.66
N TYR A 137 0.28 10.99 8.86
CA TYR A 137 1.34 10.04 9.18
C TYR A 137 2.46 10.02 8.12
N HIS A 138 2.09 9.89 6.84
CA HIS A 138 3.06 9.85 5.74
C HIS A 138 3.61 11.24 5.38
N GLY A 139 2.79 12.28 5.53
CA GLY A 139 3.13 13.65 5.13
C GLY A 139 3.95 14.39 6.17
N ILE A 140 3.53 14.37 7.43
CA ILE A 140 4.15 15.14 8.53
C ILE A 140 5.01 14.24 9.42
N GLY A 141 4.68 12.95 9.51
CA GLY A 141 5.42 11.96 10.28
C GLY A 141 4.66 11.41 11.48
N TRP A 142 3.43 11.86 11.76
CA TRP A 142 2.58 11.28 12.79
C TRP A 142 1.10 11.46 12.50
N CYS A 143 0.30 10.52 12.99
CA CYS A 143 -1.16 10.57 13.00
C CYS A 143 -1.64 10.96 14.40
N ALA A 144 -2.71 11.77 14.47
CA ALA A 144 -3.36 12.16 15.70
C ALA A 144 -4.89 12.04 15.55
N LEU A 145 -5.49 11.08 16.25
CA LEU A 145 -6.93 10.84 16.25
C LEU A 145 -7.47 10.97 17.68
N GLU A 146 -8.39 11.90 17.89
CA GLU A 146 -9.07 12.07 19.18
C GLU A 146 -10.16 11.00 19.32
N ILE A 147 -10.17 10.30 20.45
CA ILE A 147 -11.24 9.38 20.83
C ILE A 147 -12.38 10.19 21.43
N LEU A 148 -13.52 10.21 20.75
CA LEU A 148 -14.74 10.83 21.25
C LEU A 148 -15.40 9.87 22.24
N VAL A 149 -15.76 10.37 23.41
CA VAL A 149 -16.39 9.58 24.47
C VAL A 149 -17.69 10.21 24.98
N GLU A 150 -18.56 9.37 25.54
CA GLU A 150 -19.68 9.82 26.35
C GLU A 150 -19.24 10.23 27.76
N GLY A 151 -20.19 10.74 28.55
CA GLY A 151 -19.93 11.20 29.92
C GLY A 151 -19.47 10.09 30.88
N ASP A 152 -19.72 8.82 30.55
CA ASP A 152 -19.25 7.66 31.29
C ASP A 152 -17.89 7.11 30.80
N GLY A 153 -17.34 7.70 29.72
CA GLY A 153 -16.07 7.27 29.12
C GLY A 153 -16.21 6.26 27.98
N THR A 154 -17.42 5.82 27.64
CA THR A 154 -17.66 4.89 26.52
C THR A 154 -17.27 5.56 25.20
N PRO A 155 -16.41 4.95 24.36
CA PRO A 155 -16.01 5.53 23.08
C PRO A 155 -17.16 5.47 22.07
N VAL A 156 -17.38 6.58 21.35
CA VAL A 156 -18.45 6.73 20.34
C VAL A 156 -17.93 7.13 18.97
N GLY A 157 -16.61 7.23 18.79
CA GLY A 157 -16.00 7.41 17.48
C GLY A 157 -14.71 8.20 17.55
N LEU A 158 -14.24 8.66 16.39
CA LEU A 158 -12.95 9.33 16.25
C LEU A 158 -13.06 10.69 15.57
N ALA A 159 -12.19 11.61 15.98
CA ALA A 159 -11.99 12.88 15.30
C ALA A 159 -10.55 13.05 14.82
N HIS A 160 -10.36 13.50 13.59
CA HIS A 160 -9.04 13.85 13.07
C HIS A 160 -8.55 15.15 13.71
N ILE A 161 -7.33 15.11 14.25
CA ILE A 161 -6.61 16.29 14.72
C ILE A 161 -5.43 16.52 13.77
N PRO A 162 -5.36 17.69 13.10
CA PRO A 162 -4.23 17.98 12.20
C PRO A 162 -2.90 17.84 12.94
N ALA A 163 -2.03 16.97 12.42
CA ALA A 163 -0.73 16.68 13.02
C ALA A 163 0.14 17.94 13.19
N THR A 164 -0.02 18.93 12.32
CA THR A 164 0.65 20.24 12.42
C THR A 164 0.38 20.96 13.73
N THR A 165 -0.78 20.71 14.34
CA THR A 165 -1.24 21.37 15.56
C THR A 165 -0.98 20.57 16.84
N ALA A 166 -0.74 19.26 16.73
CA ALA A 166 -0.55 18.36 17.88
C ALA A 166 0.90 18.35 18.37
N ARG A 167 1.11 18.37 19.69
CA ARG A 167 2.43 18.27 20.33
C ARG A 167 2.40 17.27 21.48
N VAL A 168 3.48 16.49 21.60
CA VAL A 168 3.73 15.57 22.73
C VAL A 168 4.03 16.38 23.99
N ARG A 169 3.43 16.03 25.12
CA ARG A 169 3.67 16.71 26.40
C ARG A 169 4.74 15.96 27.21
N LYS A 170 5.52 16.71 27.99
CA LYS A 170 6.26 16.15 29.13
C LYS A 170 5.56 16.54 30.43
N THR A 171 5.50 15.61 31.37
CA THR A 171 4.92 15.86 32.70
C THR A 171 6.08 16.06 33.67
N THR A 172 5.96 17.09 34.50
CA THR A 172 6.88 17.29 35.61
C THR A 172 6.39 16.47 36.79
N THR A 173 7.20 15.53 37.26
CA THR A 173 6.93 14.72 38.44
C THR A 173 7.92 15.07 39.53
N THR A 174 7.43 15.41 40.71
CA THR A 174 8.29 15.61 41.88
C THR A 174 8.70 14.25 42.44
N THR A 175 9.99 13.92 42.36
CA THR A 175 10.55 12.70 42.95
C THR A 175 11.36 13.09 44.18
N THR A 176 11.12 12.41 45.31
CA THR A 176 11.93 12.58 46.51
C THR A 176 13.22 11.77 46.39
N THR A 177 14.38 12.43 46.49
CA THR A 177 15.69 11.76 46.49
C THR A 177 15.91 10.96 47.77
N GLU A 178 16.90 10.06 47.79
CA GLU A 178 17.28 9.29 49.00
C GLU A 178 17.59 10.20 50.22
N ASP A 179 18.00 11.44 49.97
CA ASP A 179 18.30 12.46 50.98
C ASP A 179 17.05 13.24 51.46
N GLY A 180 15.86 12.92 50.94
CA GLY A 180 14.59 13.55 51.32
C GLY A 180 14.31 14.89 50.64
N GLU A 181 15.08 15.26 49.61
CA GLU A 181 14.83 16.48 48.83
C GLU A 181 13.82 16.18 47.71
N GLU A 182 12.80 17.03 47.59
CA GLU A 182 11.87 17.02 46.45
C GLU A 182 12.56 17.63 45.23
N VAL A 183 12.84 16.81 44.23
CA VAL A 183 13.40 17.23 42.95
C VAL A 183 12.33 17.08 41.88
N GLU A 184 12.01 18.18 41.21
CA GLU A 184 11.17 18.14 40.00
C GLU A 184 11.94 17.46 38.86
N GLU A 185 11.47 16.28 38.46
CA GLU A 185 11.99 15.54 37.32
C GLU A 185 10.98 15.62 36.17
N VAL A 186 11.42 16.15 35.04
CA VAL A 186 10.61 16.15 33.82
C VAL A 186 10.71 14.76 33.19
N LYS A 187 9.62 13.99 33.26
CA LYS A 187 9.50 12.67 32.64
C LYS A 187 8.66 12.76 31.37
N SER A 188 8.75 11.73 30.52
CA SER A 188 7.75 11.46 29.49
C SER A 188 6.37 11.56 30.13
N GLY A 189 5.56 12.51 29.65
CA GLY A 189 4.27 12.80 30.25
C GLY A 189 3.15 12.06 29.55
N HIS A 190 2.15 11.65 30.31
CA HIS A 190 0.88 11.19 29.75
C HIS A 190 0.22 12.33 28.96
N GLY A 191 -0.10 12.10 27.69
CA GLY A 191 -0.96 12.96 26.88
C GLY A 191 -0.31 14.03 26.00
N TYR A 192 -1.16 14.87 25.41
CA TYR A 192 -0.82 15.73 24.28
C TYR A 192 -1.44 17.14 24.43
N VAL A 193 -0.97 18.08 23.62
CA VAL A 193 -1.53 19.42 23.52
C VAL A 193 -1.70 19.83 22.06
N GLN A 194 -2.88 20.35 21.71
CA GLN A 194 -3.10 21.04 20.45
C GLN A 194 -2.80 22.53 20.63
N ILE A 195 -2.05 23.11 19.70
CA ILE A 195 -1.81 24.55 19.61
C ILE A 195 -2.37 25.06 18.29
N ARG A 196 -3.33 25.99 18.37
CA ARG A 196 -3.93 26.62 17.19
C ARG A 196 -4.21 28.09 17.46
N GLN A 197 -3.59 28.98 16.68
CA GLN A 197 -3.76 30.44 16.82
C GLN A 197 -3.57 30.95 18.26
N GLY A 198 -2.57 30.42 18.97
CA GLY A 198 -2.27 30.77 20.36
C GLY A 198 -3.23 30.16 21.41
N ARG A 199 -4.29 29.47 21.01
CA ARG A 199 -5.17 28.70 21.89
C ARG A 199 -4.62 27.30 22.11
N ARG A 200 -4.91 26.74 23.29
CA ARG A 200 -4.45 25.40 23.71
C ARG A 200 -5.63 24.52 24.09
N ARG A 201 -5.51 23.24 23.77
CA ARG A 201 -6.41 22.17 24.22
C ARG A 201 -5.57 20.96 24.59
N TYR A 202 -5.85 20.37 25.75
CA TYR A 202 -5.11 19.21 26.23
C TYR A 202 -5.88 17.92 25.96
N PHE A 203 -5.14 16.83 25.78
CA PHE A 203 -5.65 15.48 25.54
C PHE A 203 -4.91 14.48 26.43
N GLY A 204 -5.60 13.42 26.85
CA GLY A 204 -4.99 12.24 27.46
C GLY A 204 -4.29 11.35 26.43
N GLU A 205 -3.49 10.40 26.90
CA GLU A 205 -2.99 9.32 26.05
C GLU A 205 -4.06 8.25 25.91
N ALA A 206 -4.23 7.71 24.69
CA ALA A 206 -5.27 6.73 24.44
C ALA A 206 -5.03 5.44 25.24
N GLY A 207 -6.04 5.03 26.01
CA GLY A 207 -5.95 3.87 26.88
C GLY A 207 -5.79 4.22 28.37
N ASP A 208 -5.27 5.41 28.71
CA ASP A 208 -4.92 5.77 30.08
C ASP A 208 -6.12 5.84 31.02
N ARG A 209 -7.31 6.18 30.54
CA ARG A 209 -8.52 6.25 31.38
C ARG A 209 -9.14 4.89 31.70
N TYR A 210 -8.67 3.84 31.04
CA TYR A 210 -9.23 2.49 31.17
C TYR A 210 -8.27 1.59 31.98
N GLY A 211 -8.79 0.50 32.54
CA GLY A 211 -7.98 -0.45 33.32
C GLY A 211 -7.98 -0.19 34.83
N GLU A 212 -6.99 -0.76 35.52
CA GLU A 212 -6.94 -0.80 36.99
C GLU A 212 -6.47 0.52 37.62
N ASP A 213 -5.56 1.24 36.95
CA ASP A 213 -4.96 2.50 37.43
C ASP A 213 -5.23 3.64 36.42
N PRO A 214 -6.47 4.15 36.32
CA PRO A 214 -6.84 5.12 35.31
C PRO A 214 -6.21 6.50 35.56
N THR A 215 -5.73 7.12 34.50
CA THR A 215 -5.17 8.48 34.50
C THR A 215 -6.00 9.40 33.61
N PHE A 216 -6.50 10.49 34.18
CA PHE A 216 -7.27 11.51 33.48
C PHE A 216 -6.45 12.80 33.37
N VAL A 217 -6.65 13.53 32.27
CA VAL A 217 -6.00 14.83 32.01
C VAL A 217 -7.04 15.94 32.02
N ASP A 218 -6.77 17.06 32.70
CA ASP A 218 -7.64 18.25 32.64
C ASP A 218 -7.60 18.88 31.25
N LYS A 219 -8.78 19.15 30.68
CA LYS A 219 -8.91 19.64 29.30
C LYS A 219 -8.36 21.06 29.05
N GLU A 220 -8.17 21.87 30.10
CA GLU A 220 -7.71 23.27 30.00
C GLU A 220 -6.33 23.51 30.60
N THR A 221 -5.94 22.75 31.63
CA THR A 221 -4.63 22.92 32.30
C THR A 221 -3.61 21.84 31.91
N GLY A 222 -4.09 20.66 31.52
CA GLY A 222 -3.24 19.49 31.29
C GLY A 222 -2.79 18.77 32.56
N GLU A 223 -3.25 19.17 33.74
CA GLU A 223 -2.93 18.47 35.00
C GLU A 223 -3.52 17.05 35.00
N THR A 224 -2.82 16.10 35.63
CA THR A 224 -3.25 14.70 35.68
C THR A 224 -3.90 14.36 37.02
N ALA A 225 -4.94 13.53 37.01
CA ALA A 225 -5.56 13.00 38.21
C ALA A 225 -6.01 11.55 38.01
N ALA A 226 -6.10 10.79 39.11
CA ALA A 226 -6.60 9.40 39.10
C ALA A 226 -8.14 9.29 38.98
N SER A 227 -8.86 10.42 39.00
CA SER A 227 -10.31 10.46 38.86
C SER A 227 -10.75 11.70 38.10
N ALA A 228 -11.73 11.53 37.20
CA ALA A 228 -12.31 12.61 36.42
C ALA A 228 -12.91 13.73 37.28
N ASP A 229 -13.50 13.41 38.44
CA ASP A 229 -14.13 14.39 39.34
C ASP A 229 -13.11 15.30 40.06
N ALA A 230 -11.84 14.89 40.09
CA ALA A 230 -10.77 15.68 40.69
C ALA A 230 -10.28 16.81 39.77
N LEU A 231 -10.71 16.82 38.49
CA LEU A 231 -10.27 17.79 37.49
C LEU A 231 -11.21 19.00 37.46
N PRO A 232 -10.73 20.22 37.74
CA PRO A 232 -11.57 21.41 37.88
C PRO A 232 -12.31 21.80 36.59
N ASN A 233 -11.74 21.52 35.41
CA ASN A 233 -12.37 21.81 34.13
C ASN A 233 -13.00 20.56 33.49
N GLY A 234 -12.91 19.41 34.16
CA GLY A 234 -13.35 18.12 33.65
C GLY A 234 -12.30 17.42 32.75
N PRO A 235 -12.50 16.11 32.50
CA PRO A 235 -11.54 15.31 31.76
C PRO A 235 -11.48 15.72 30.27
N ALA A 236 -10.27 15.70 29.73
CA ALA A 236 -9.98 15.78 28.32
C ALA A 236 -10.36 14.47 27.61
N ASN A 237 -10.59 14.52 26.30
CA ASN A 237 -10.58 13.31 25.48
C ASN A 237 -9.16 12.79 25.30
N GLU A 238 -9.04 11.55 24.85
CA GLU A 238 -7.74 10.91 24.62
C GLU A 238 -7.33 10.98 23.16
N LEU A 239 -6.04 10.93 22.89
CA LEU A 239 -5.49 10.97 21.53
C LEU A 239 -4.76 9.67 21.22
N ILE A 240 -5.18 8.99 20.15
CA ILE A 240 -4.39 7.98 19.49
C ILE A 240 -3.32 8.72 18.68
N TYR A 241 -2.10 8.67 19.18
CA TYR A 241 -0.95 9.28 18.53
C TYR A 241 -0.03 8.20 17.97
N VAL A 242 0.20 8.25 16.66
CA VAL A 242 0.99 7.23 15.95
C VAL A 242 2.16 7.91 15.26
N PRO A 243 3.37 7.89 15.84
CA PRO A 243 4.56 8.38 15.15
C PRO A 243 5.02 7.37 14.09
N ASN A 244 5.45 7.87 12.93
CA ASN A 244 6.24 7.08 11.97
C ASN A 244 7.60 6.75 12.61
N PRO A 245 7.89 5.49 12.96
CA PRO A 245 9.07 5.16 13.75
C PRO A 245 10.36 5.66 13.12
N SER A 246 11.17 6.41 13.88
CA SER A 246 12.45 6.93 13.41
C SER A 246 13.57 6.61 14.39
N ALA A 247 14.75 6.30 13.86
CA ALA A 247 15.96 6.14 14.67
C ALA A 247 16.51 7.49 15.20
N LEU A 248 15.98 8.62 14.70
CA LEU A 248 16.53 9.96 14.98
C LEU A 248 15.69 10.77 15.97
N SER A 249 14.48 10.33 16.30
CA SER A 249 13.59 11.02 17.24
C SER A 249 12.81 10.03 18.08
N LEU A 250 12.76 10.28 19.40
CA LEU A 250 12.01 9.45 20.34
C LEU A 250 10.50 9.73 20.34
N TYR A 251 10.09 10.98 20.12
CA TYR A 251 8.73 11.46 20.39
C TYR A 251 7.90 11.73 19.14
N TYR A 252 8.55 12.11 18.05
CA TYR A 252 7.90 12.42 16.79
C TYR A 252 8.41 11.47 15.73
N GLY A 253 7.52 11.10 14.81
CA GLY A 253 7.98 10.43 13.61
C GLY A 253 8.59 11.41 12.62
N ILE A 254 9.42 10.87 11.73
CA ILE A 254 10.04 11.62 10.64
C ILE A 254 9.57 10.94 9.35
N PRO A 255 8.91 11.66 8.44
CA PRO A 255 8.41 11.05 7.23
C PRO A 255 9.55 10.77 6.25
N ASP A 256 9.46 9.66 5.51
CA ASP A 256 10.56 9.14 4.68
C ASP A 256 10.99 10.12 3.57
N TRP A 257 10.04 10.91 3.06
CA TRP A 257 10.25 11.89 2.00
C TRP A 257 11.09 13.10 2.40
N VAL A 258 11.43 13.28 3.68
CA VAL A 258 12.36 14.34 4.12
C VAL A 258 13.69 14.25 3.36
N ALA A 259 14.12 13.05 2.97
CA ALA A 259 15.30 12.83 2.13
C ALA A 259 15.19 13.43 0.71
N ALA A 260 13.96 13.66 0.22
CA ALA A 260 13.66 14.20 -1.12
C ALA A 260 13.26 15.69 -1.11
N MET A 261 13.34 16.39 0.03
CA MET A 261 12.98 17.83 0.12
C MET A 261 13.70 18.70 -0.92
N GLN A 262 15.00 18.46 -1.12
CA GLN A 262 15.78 19.22 -2.11
C GLN A 262 15.34 18.92 -3.54
N THR A 263 14.97 17.68 -3.84
CA THR A 263 14.44 17.27 -5.15
C THR A 263 13.10 17.95 -5.43
N MET A 264 12.21 17.99 -4.44
CA MET A 264 10.92 18.70 -4.58
C MET A 264 11.12 20.22 -4.76
N ALA A 265 12.03 20.82 -4.00
CA ALA A 265 12.36 22.24 -4.15
C ALA A 265 12.96 22.55 -5.53
N ALA A 266 13.78 21.66 -6.08
CA ALA A 266 14.36 21.83 -7.40
C ALA A 266 13.32 21.65 -8.52
N ASP A 267 12.37 20.72 -8.38
CA ASP A 267 11.23 20.60 -9.30
C ASP A 267 10.36 21.88 -9.27
N GLN A 268 10.13 22.44 -8.09
CA GLN A 268 9.40 23.71 -7.94
C GLN A 268 10.14 24.87 -8.65
N ALA A 269 11.45 25.00 -8.45
CA ALA A 269 12.24 26.03 -9.13
C ALA A 269 12.21 25.88 -10.66
N ALA A 270 12.19 24.64 -11.18
CA ALA A 270 12.04 24.39 -12.61
C ALA A 270 10.66 24.80 -13.15
N LYS A 271 9.59 24.65 -12.36
CA LYS A 271 8.26 25.16 -12.72
C LYS A 271 8.21 26.68 -12.72
N GLU A 272 8.78 27.31 -11.71
CA GLU A 272 8.86 28.77 -11.59
C GLU A 272 9.63 29.37 -12.77
N TRP A 273 10.77 28.78 -13.14
CA TRP A 273 11.51 29.19 -14.32
C TRP A 273 10.66 29.10 -15.59
N ASN A 274 9.96 27.98 -15.80
CA ASN A 274 9.12 27.78 -16.97
C ASN A 274 7.96 28.80 -16.98
N HIS A 275 7.33 29.02 -15.83
CA HIS A 275 6.29 30.03 -15.63
C HIS A 275 6.80 31.42 -16.02
N ASP A 276 7.96 31.83 -15.52
CA ASP A 276 8.58 33.12 -15.83
C ASP A 276 8.88 33.26 -17.33
N VAL A 277 9.33 32.20 -18.00
CA VAL A 277 9.54 32.23 -19.45
C VAL A 277 8.23 32.46 -20.20
N PHE A 278 7.13 31.82 -19.80
CA PHE A 278 5.82 32.04 -20.41
C PHE A 278 5.27 33.45 -20.15
N ASP A 279 5.39 33.96 -18.93
CA ASP A 279 4.99 35.34 -18.57
C ASP A 279 5.74 36.39 -19.39
N ASN A 280 6.99 36.08 -19.73
CA ASN A 280 7.84 36.92 -20.56
C ASN A 280 7.72 36.62 -22.07
N LEU A 281 6.77 35.78 -22.51
CA LEU A 281 6.54 35.37 -23.90
C LEU A 281 7.82 34.83 -24.58
N GLY A 282 8.62 34.04 -23.85
CA GLY A 282 9.85 33.44 -24.36
C GLY A 282 11.06 34.37 -24.43
N ILE A 283 10.97 35.61 -23.95
CA ILE A 283 12.09 36.57 -23.96
C ILE A 283 12.45 36.96 -22.52
N PRO A 284 13.37 36.23 -21.86
CA PRO A 284 13.67 36.42 -20.45
C PRO A 284 14.46 37.70 -20.13
N TYR A 285 15.23 38.24 -21.10
CA TYR A 285 16.14 39.37 -20.85
C TYR A 285 16.11 40.39 -22.00
N TYR A 286 16.08 41.68 -21.67
CA TYR A 286 16.22 42.79 -22.62
C TYR A 286 17.34 43.72 -22.20
N THR A 287 18.06 44.27 -23.18
CA THR A 287 18.89 45.45 -23.01
C THR A 287 18.17 46.66 -23.59
N ILE A 288 18.04 47.70 -22.80
CA ILE A 288 17.66 49.03 -23.29
C ILE A 288 18.97 49.74 -23.66
N LYS A 289 19.21 49.88 -24.96
CA LYS A 289 20.37 50.58 -25.50
C LYS A 289 19.97 52.01 -25.82
N VAL A 290 20.63 52.97 -25.18
CA VAL A 290 20.44 54.41 -25.41
C VAL A 290 21.70 54.93 -26.09
N THR A 291 21.54 55.46 -27.30
CA THR A 291 22.62 56.09 -28.07
C THR A 291 22.36 57.59 -28.11
N GLY A 292 23.38 58.41 -27.89
CA GLY A 292 23.27 59.88 -27.95
C GLY A 292 22.87 60.57 -26.64
N GLY A 293 22.67 59.84 -25.53
CA GLY A 293 22.33 60.44 -24.23
C GLY A 293 22.39 59.45 -23.04
N THR A 294 22.10 59.95 -21.84
CA THR A 294 22.01 59.16 -20.60
C THR A 294 20.63 59.32 -19.95
N LEU A 295 20.05 58.23 -19.44
CA LEU A 295 18.77 58.26 -18.74
C LEU A 295 18.94 58.75 -17.29
N THR A 296 18.04 59.60 -16.81
CA THR A 296 17.86 59.91 -15.38
C THR A 296 17.28 58.73 -14.61
N GLU A 297 17.31 58.78 -13.28
CA GLU A 297 16.72 57.74 -12.43
C GLU A 297 15.20 57.65 -12.58
N ASP A 298 14.49 58.80 -12.66
CA ASP A 298 13.03 58.83 -12.84
C ASP A 298 12.62 58.14 -14.15
N SER A 299 13.35 58.42 -15.24
CA SER A 299 13.15 57.77 -16.53
C SER A 299 13.48 56.28 -16.53
N LYS A 300 14.44 55.82 -15.70
CA LYS A 300 14.68 54.39 -15.52
C LYS A 300 13.52 53.73 -14.77
N ASP A 301 12.92 54.41 -13.80
CA ASP A 301 11.75 53.91 -13.07
C ASP A 301 10.51 53.81 -13.97
N GLU A 302 10.27 54.81 -14.84
CA GLU A 302 9.20 54.74 -15.85
C GLU A 302 9.41 53.59 -16.85
N LEU A 303 10.64 53.36 -17.30
CA LEU A 303 10.97 52.23 -18.17
C LEU A 303 10.78 50.88 -17.45
N ARG A 304 11.11 50.79 -16.17
CA ARG A 304 10.86 49.59 -15.35
C ARG A 304 9.36 49.33 -15.21
N GLU A 305 8.58 50.36 -14.89
CA GLU A 305 7.12 50.28 -14.77
C GLU A 305 6.47 49.88 -16.10
N LEU A 306 6.94 50.44 -17.22
CA LEU A 306 6.51 50.02 -18.55
C LEU A 306 6.81 48.55 -18.81
N MET A 307 8.01 48.06 -18.45
CA MET A 307 8.36 46.65 -18.66
C MET A 307 7.54 45.72 -17.77
N ASP A 308 7.28 46.10 -16.53
CA ASP A 308 6.40 45.34 -15.62
C ASP A 308 4.96 45.29 -16.15
N ASN A 309 4.45 46.40 -16.71
CA ASN A 309 3.13 46.46 -17.34
C ASN A 309 3.03 45.65 -18.64
N LEU A 310 4.16 45.35 -19.29
CA LEU A 310 4.21 44.55 -20.53
C LEU A 310 4.33 43.04 -20.27
N LYS A 311 4.54 42.60 -19.01
CA LYS A 311 4.49 41.17 -18.62
C LYS A 311 3.08 40.61 -18.90
N GLY A 312 3.00 39.43 -19.50
CA GLY A 312 1.72 38.77 -19.84
C GLY A 312 0.90 39.39 -20.98
N SER A 313 1.31 40.53 -21.57
CA SER A 313 0.57 41.17 -22.67
C SER A 313 1.01 40.68 -24.05
N ARG A 314 0.05 40.13 -24.82
CA ARG A 314 0.27 39.51 -26.15
C ARG A 314 0.60 40.50 -27.27
N TYR A 315 0.29 41.78 -27.09
CA TYR A 315 0.49 42.83 -28.10
C TYR A 315 1.36 43.94 -27.51
N ARG A 316 2.67 43.69 -27.49
CA ARG A 316 3.68 44.66 -27.05
C ARG A 316 3.81 45.75 -28.11
N THR A 317 3.15 46.89 -27.91
CA THR A 317 3.55 48.13 -28.57
C THR A 317 3.88 49.12 -27.47
N ALA A 318 5.15 49.15 -27.08
CA ALA A 318 5.69 50.23 -26.28
C ALA A 318 5.85 51.44 -27.21
N VAL A 319 4.99 52.45 -27.06
CA VAL A 319 5.22 53.75 -27.69
C VAL A 319 6.06 54.54 -26.69
N LEU A 320 7.37 54.59 -26.94
CA LEU A 320 8.29 55.45 -26.20
C LEU A 320 8.27 56.81 -26.89
N GLU A 321 7.47 57.74 -26.37
CA GLU A 321 7.57 59.15 -26.77
C GLU A 321 8.77 59.76 -26.04
N VAL A 322 9.69 60.40 -26.76
CA VAL A 322 10.93 61.00 -26.21
C VAL A 322 10.64 62.34 -25.50
N ASP A 323 9.38 62.58 -25.14
CA ASP A 323 8.98 63.82 -24.49
C ASP A 323 9.18 63.68 -22.97
N ASN A 324 10.29 64.25 -22.49
CA ASN A 324 10.72 64.44 -21.09
C ASN A 324 11.68 63.41 -20.48
N PHE A 325 12.68 62.93 -21.20
CA PHE A 325 13.93 62.56 -20.52
C PHE A 325 14.63 63.88 -20.15
N GLU A 326 14.51 64.35 -18.90
CA GLU A 326 15.41 65.41 -18.42
C GLU A 326 16.83 64.84 -18.49
N PHE A 327 17.70 65.41 -19.31
CA PHE A 327 19.10 65.00 -19.37
C PHE A 327 19.88 65.80 -18.33
N GLU A 328 20.83 65.17 -17.63
CA GLU A 328 21.82 65.93 -16.86
C GLU A 328 22.68 66.74 -17.86
N GLU A 329 22.30 67.99 -18.11
CA GLU A 329 23.12 68.93 -18.87
C GLU A 329 24.36 69.29 -18.06
N ASP A 330 25.48 68.59 -18.28
CA ASP A 330 26.77 69.00 -17.75
C ASP A 330 27.70 69.59 -18.84
N ASN A 331 27.14 70.09 -19.95
CA ASN A 331 27.95 70.80 -20.96
C ASN A 331 27.19 71.86 -21.80
N PRO A 332 27.24 73.16 -21.43
CA PRO A 332 26.53 74.24 -22.13
C PRO A 332 27.16 74.67 -23.47
N LEU A 333 27.93 73.81 -24.14
CA LEU A 333 28.64 74.14 -25.39
C LEU A 333 28.50 73.09 -26.50
N GLN A 334 27.62 72.11 -26.36
CA GLN A 334 27.36 71.12 -27.41
C GLN A 334 25.97 71.34 -28.00
N ASP A 335 25.92 71.89 -29.22
CA ASP A 335 24.72 72.02 -30.03
C ASP A 335 24.32 70.62 -30.55
N GLY A 336 23.67 69.83 -29.69
CA GLY A 336 23.06 68.56 -30.02
C GLY A 336 21.55 68.74 -30.09
N SER A 337 20.93 68.49 -31.24
CA SER A 337 19.47 68.49 -31.34
C SER A 337 18.89 67.33 -30.52
N PRO A 338 17.73 67.52 -29.85
CA PRO A 338 16.98 66.45 -29.17
C PRO A 338 16.65 65.25 -30.08
N ASP A 339 16.74 65.45 -31.40
CA ASP A 339 16.49 64.47 -32.46
C ASP A 339 17.59 63.39 -32.60
N ASP A 340 18.70 63.45 -31.86
CA ASP A 340 19.87 62.55 -32.04
C ASP A 340 19.96 61.41 -30.99
N VAL A 341 18.88 61.19 -30.23
CA VAL A 341 18.80 60.12 -29.20
C VAL A 341 18.01 58.92 -29.74
N GLU A 342 18.65 57.75 -29.77
CA GLU A 342 18.04 56.48 -30.21
C GLU A 342 17.92 55.52 -29.03
N ILE A 343 16.70 55.11 -28.69
CA ILE A 343 16.41 54.06 -27.69
C ILE A 343 16.03 52.78 -28.43
N THR A 344 16.83 51.73 -28.30
CA THR A 344 16.57 50.40 -28.89
C THR A 344 16.40 49.36 -27.79
N LEU A 345 15.32 48.58 -27.86
CA LEU A 345 15.11 47.39 -27.05
C LEU A 345 15.70 46.18 -27.78
N GLU A 346 16.86 45.70 -27.34
CA GLU A 346 17.50 44.51 -27.90
C GLU A 346 17.23 43.29 -26.99
N PRO A 347 16.60 42.21 -27.47
CA PRO A 347 16.47 40.99 -26.69
C PRO A 347 17.86 40.35 -26.47
N LEU A 348 18.20 40.07 -25.21
CA LEU A 348 19.43 39.38 -24.85
C LEU A 348 19.21 37.86 -24.97
N GLY A 349 19.34 37.39 -26.20
CA GLY A 349 19.30 35.97 -26.55
C GLY A 349 17.95 35.52 -27.11
N SER A 350 17.98 34.97 -28.32
CA SER A 350 16.97 34.04 -28.81
C SER A 350 17.44 32.62 -28.50
N ARG A 351 16.61 31.79 -27.88
CA ARG A 351 16.86 30.34 -27.79
C ARG A 351 15.79 29.63 -28.60
N GLU A 352 16.23 28.86 -29.60
CA GLU A 352 15.38 28.00 -30.40
C GLU A 352 14.86 26.77 -29.62
N ASP A 353 15.32 26.59 -28.36
CA ASP A 353 15.09 25.42 -27.49
C ASP A 353 14.27 25.72 -26.21
N LEU A 354 13.42 26.76 -26.18
CA LEU A 354 12.64 27.12 -24.97
C LEU A 354 11.39 26.27 -24.74
N ASP A 355 10.96 25.50 -25.74
CA ASP A 355 9.82 24.60 -25.59
C ASP A 355 10.23 23.40 -24.70
N MET A 356 9.66 23.32 -23.50
CA MET A 356 9.87 22.23 -22.51
C MET A 356 11.27 22.16 -21.87
N GLU A 357 11.87 23.32 -21.53
CA GLU A 357 13.10 23.31 -20.73
C GLU A 357 12.85 22.58 -19.38
N PHE A 358 13.84 21.78 -18.96
CA PHE A 358 13.78 20.92 -17.77
C PHE A 358 12.83 19.72 -17.82
N GLN A 359 12.23 19.34 -18.97
CA GLN A 359 11.37 18.14 -19.03
C GLN A 359 12.03 16.88 -18.43
N ALA A 360 13.19 16.47 -18.94
CA ALA A 360 13.90 15.30 -18.45
C ALA A 360 14.35 15.43 -16.98
N PHE A 361 14.61 16.66 -16.52
CA PHE A 361 14.93 16.93 -15.12
C PHE A 361 13.70 16.72 -14.23
N ARG A 362 12.53 17.19 -14.65
CA ARG A 362 11.25 17.00 -13.95
C ARG A 362 10.83 15.54 -13.93
N GLU A 363 10.91 14.83 -15.05
CA GLU A 363 10.65 13.38 -15.12
C GLU A 363 11.55 12.60 -14.15
N ARG A 364 12.84 12.98 -14.06
CA ARG A 364 13.76 12.37 -13.09
C ARG A 364 13.39 12.70 -11.65
N ASN A 365 13.00 13.94 -11.37
CA ASN A 365 12.57 14.35 -10.02
C ASN A 365 11.29 13.63 -9.60
N GLU A 366 10.30 13.52 -10.48
CA GLU A 366 9.07 12.76 -10.24
C GLU A 366 9.38 11.31 -9.87
N HIS A 367 10.25 10.64 -10.63
CA HIS A 367 10.71 9.29 -10.32
C HIS A 367 11.42 9.21 -8.95
N GLU A 368 12.33 10.14 -8.64
CA GLU A 368 13.05 10.15 -7.36
C GLU A 368 12.12 10.42 -6.17
N ILE A 369 11.10 11.27 -6.34
CA ILE A 369 10.07 11.52 -5.32
C ILE A 369 9.23 10.26 -5.11
N ALA A 370 8.70 9.65 -6.18
CA ALA A 370 7.89 8.45 -6.12
C ALA A 370 8.64 7.28 -5.46
N LYS A 371 9.94 7.13 -5.77
CA LYS A 371 10.83 6.13 -5.16
C LYS A 371 10.90 6.26 -3.64
N VAL A 372 11.02 7.47 -3.10
CA VAL A 372 11.12 7.65 -1.63
C VAL A 372 9.78 7.38 -0.93
N HIS A 373 8.66 7.56 -1.64
CA HIS A 373 7.35 7.14 -1.13
C HIS A 373 7.07 5.64 -1.28
N GLU A 374 7.92 4.92 -2.02
CA GLU A 374 7.70 3.54 -2.43
C GLU A 374 6.39 3.37 -3.23
N VAL A 375 5.97 4.41 -3.95
CA VAL A 375 4.76 4.38 -4.78
C VAL A 375 5.15 4.14 -6.24
N PRO A 376 4.63 3.09 -6.89
CA PRO A 376 4.97 2.79 -8.26
C PRO A 376 4.46 3.86 -9.23
N PRO A 377 5.20 4.18 -10.31
CA PRO A 377 4.86 5.24 -11.27
C PRO A 377 3.44 5.10 -11.87
N VAL A 378 2.99 3.86 -12.10
CA VAL A 378 1.65 3.58 -12.65
C VAL A 378 0.52 4.12 -11.75
N LEU A 379 0.72 4.15 -10.42
CA LEU A 379 -0.30 4.63 -9.47
C LEU A 379 -0.41 6.16 -9.42
N ILE A 380 0.64 6.86 -9.80
CA ILE A 380 0.68 8.33 -9.91
C ILE A 380 0.39 8.83 -11.33
N GLY A 381 0.08 7.95 -12.27
CA GLY A 381 -0.35 8.30 -13.63
C GLY A 381 0.76 8.32 -14.68
N VAL A 382 1.97 7.87 -14.34
CA VAL A 382 3.11 7.77 -15.27
C VAL A 382 3.07 6.39 -15.93
N THR A 383 2.78 6.34 -17.23
CA THR A 383 2.50 5.09 -17.95
C THR A 383 3.42 4.81 -19.14
N ASP A 384 4.41 5.67 -19.40
CA ASP A 384 5.21 5.68 -20.65
C ASP A 384 5.97 4.38 -20.94
N THR A 385 6.29 3.58 -19.92
CA THR A 385 7.00 2.29 -20.04
C THR A 385 6.15 1.09 -19.59
N SER A 386 4.86 1.29 -19.33
CA SER A 386 4.03 0.27 -18.70
C SER A 386 3.31 -0.61 -19.72
N ASN A 387 3.53 -1.93 -19.65
CA ASN A 387 2.64 -2.93 -20.24
C ASN A 387 1.73 -3.51 -19.14
N ARG A 388 0.62 -4.17 -19.52
CA ARG A 388 -0.39 -4.65 -18.56
C ARG A 388 0.21 -5.55 -17.48
N SER A 389 1.02 -6.53 -17.88
CA SER A 389 1.63 -7.50 -16.95
C SER A 389 2.62 -6.85 -15.99
N ASN A 390 3.43 -5.89 -16.45
CA ASN A 390 4.34 -5.11 -15.60
C ASN A 390 3.56 -4.19 -14.63
N SER A 391 2.42 -3.64 -15.08
CA SER A 391 1.56 -2.79 -14.24
C SER A 391 0.94 -3.58 -13.10
N GLU A 392 0.38 -4.76 -13.41
CA GLU A 392 -0.24 -5.65 -12.43
C GLU A 392 0.79 -6.10 -11.37
N ALA A 393 2.00 -6.47 -11.80
CA ALA A 393 3.08 -6.83 -10.88
C ALA A 393 3.53 -5.68 -9.96
N GLN A 394 3.67 -4.46 -10.48
CA GLN A 394 4.05 -3.30 -9.66
C GLN A 394 2.99 -2.92 -8.62
N VAL A 395 1.70 -2.99 -9.00
CA VAL A 395 0.61 -2.72 -8.06
C VAL A 395 0.54 -3.79 -6.97
N GLN A 396 0.83 -5.05 -7.34
CA GLN A 396 0.91 -6.14 -6.40
C GLN A 396 2.05 -6.00 -5.40
N GLU A 397 3.27 -5.72 -5.87
CA GLU A 397 4.44 -5.49 -4.99
C GLU A 397 4.16 -4.34 -4.02
N PHE A 398 3.56 -3.25 -4.50
CA PHE A 398 3.12 -2.15 -3.64
C PHE A 398 2.08 -2.58 -2.59
N ALA A 399 1.08 -3.37 -2.99
CA ALA A 399 0.05 -3.84 -2.07
C ALA A 399 0.63 -4.75 -0.98
N GLU A 400 1.43 -5.75 -1.37
CA GLU A 400 1.95 -6.78 -0.46
C GLU A 400 3.11 -6.27 0.42
N ASP A 401 4.04 -5.49 -0.14
CA ASP A 401 5.28 -5.13 0.56
C ASP A 401 5.19 -3.78 1.29
N VAL A 402 4.34 -2.86 0.81
CA VAL A 402 4.21 -1.51 1.39
C VAL A 402 2.91 -1.36 2.19
N ILE A 403 1.77 -1.71 1.60
CA ILE A 403 0.45 -1.43 2.18
C ILE A 403 0.06 -2.43 3.27
N ALA A 404 0.12 -3.74 2.99
CA ALA A 404 -0.31 -4.77 3.92
C ALA A 404 0.43 -4.72 5.28
N PRO A 405 1.76 -4.48 5.34
CA PRO A 405 2.44 -4.34 6.62
C PRO A 405 2.03 -3.09 7.41
N GLU A 406 1.70 -1.98 6.72
CA GLU A 406 1.21 -0.76 7.37
C GLU A 406 -0.22 -0.92 7.88
N GLN A 407 -1.09 -1.59 7.12
CA GLN A 407 -2.43 -1.99 7.55
C GLN A 407 -2.36 -2.82 8.84
N ALA A 408 -1.59 -3.91 8.84
CA ALA A 408 -1.44 -4.79 9.99
C ALA A 408 -0.94 -4.06 11.26
N LYS A 409 0.04 -3.14 11.11
CA LYS A 409 0.51 -2.31 12.24
C LYS A 409 -0.58 -1.39 12.78
N PHE A 410 -1.41 -0.83 11.90
CA PHE A 410 -2.45 0.10 12.27
C PHE A 410 -3.66 -0.62 12.88
N GLU A 411 -4.10 -1.74 12.30
CA GLU A 411 -5.11 -2.65 12.84
C GLU A 411 -4.75 -3.10 14.26
N ALA A 412 -3.54 -3.61 14.46
CA ALA A 412 -3.08 -4.06 15.77
C ALA A 412 -3.14 -2.94 16.81
N ARG A 413 -2.86 -1.70 16.40
CA ARG A 413 -2.91 -0.53 17.29
C ARG A 413 -4.35 -0.13 17.61
N LEU A 414 -5.23 -0.07 16.61
CA LEU A 414 -6.65 0.23 16.80
C LEU A 414 -7.32 -0.87 17.64
N TYR A 415 -7.01 -2.14 17.39
CA TYR A 415 -7.45 -3.27 18.19
C TYR A 415 -7.02 -3.13 19.66
N ARG A 416 -5.73 -2.87 19.90
CA ARG A 416 -5.20 -2.74 21.27
C ARG A 416 -5.86 -1.61 22.04
N ILE A 417 -6.02 -0.44 21.41
CA ILE A 417 -6.50 0.77 22.07
C ILE A 417 -8.03 0.82 22.13
N LEU A 418 -8.70 0.63 21.00
CA LEU A 418 -10.15 0.79 20.91
C LEU A 418 -10.88 -0.48 21.35
N HIS A 419 -10.52 -1.64 20.79
CA HIS A 419 -11.29 -2.86 21.05
C HIS A 419 -10.96 -3.41 22.44
N GLN A 420 -9.69 -3.65 22.76
CA GLN A 420 -9.31 -4.25 24.03
C GLN A 420 -9.44 -3.28 25.21
N GLN A 421 -8.79 -2.12 25.15
CA GLN A 421 -8.72 -1.20 26.28
C GLN A 421 -10.01 -0.41 26.47
N ALA A 422 -10.53 0.24 25.41
CA ALA A 422 -11.68 1.14 25.54
C ALA A 422 -13.03 0.41 25.54
N LEU A 423 -13.23 -0.58 24.64
CA LEU A 423 -14.48 -1.32 24.52
C LEU A 423 -14.51 -2.60 25.37
N GLY A 424 -13.37 -3.13 25.82
CA GLY A 424 -13.30 -4.38 26.56
C GLY A 424 -13.70 -5.60 25.72
N VAL A 425 -13.21 -5.68 24.48
CA VAL A 425 -13.47 -6.76 23.51
C VAL A 425 -12.15 -7.31 22.96
N ASP A 426 -11.91 -8.61 23.19
CA ASP A 426 -10.68 -9.30 22.77
C ASP A 426 -10.87 -10.30 21.61
N ASN A 427 -12.12 -10.51 21.18
CA ASN A 427 -12.44 -11.56 20.21
C ASN A 427 -12.60 -11.05 18.78
N TRP A 428 -12.64 -9.73 18.59
CA TRP A 428 -12.95 -9.10 17.32
C TRP A 428 -11.96 -7.98 17.02
N THR A 429 -11.46 -7.96 15.79
CA THR A 429 -10.57 -6.93 15.25
C THR A 429 -11.13 -6.42 13.93
N ILE A 430 -10.52 -5.39 13.37
CA ILE A 430 -10.75 -4.98 11.99
C ILE A 430 -9.66 -5.55 11.08
N ASP A 431 -10.00 -5.75 9.81
CA ASP A 431 -9.11 -6.14 8.71
C ASP A 431 -9.36 -5.18 7.53
N PHE A 432 -8.37 -4.36 7.17
CA PHE A 432 -8.53 -3.38 6.10
C PHE A 432 -8.53 -4.05 4.73
N ALA A 433 -9.38 -3.56 3.82
CA ALA A 433 -9.46 -4.10 2.48
C ALA A 433 -8.16 -3.87 1.68
N LEU A 434 -7.40 -4.94 1.44
CA LEU A 434 -6.17 -4.90 0.66
C LEU A 434 -6.47 -4.97 -0.84
N ARG A 435 -6.24 -3.87 -1.56
CA ARG A 435 -6.46 -3.80 -3.01
C ARG A 435 -5.19 -4.05 -3.80
N GLY A 436 -5.28 -4.90 -4.82
CA GLY A 436 -4.20 -5.12 -5.79
C GLY A 436 -3.30 -6.32 -5.51
N ALA A 437 -3.58 -7.07 -4.43
CA ALA A 437 -2.89 -8.31 -4.08
C ALA A 437 -3.49 -9.57 -4.75
N ASP A 438 -4.60 -9.44 -5.48
CA ASP A 438 -5.31 -10.59 -6.07
C ASP A 438 -4.41 -11.41 -7.02
N ARG A 439 -4.38 -12.74 -6.85
CA ARG A 439 -3.65 -13.68 -7.73
C ARG A 439 -4.56 -14.72 -8.38
N PRO A 440 -5.58 -14.36 -9.19
CA PRO A 440 -6.59 -15.30 -9.65
C PRO A 440 -6.03 -16.56 -10.33
N GLN A 441 -4.97 -16.42 -11.13
CA GLN A 441 -4.33 -17.55 -11.80
C GLN A 441 -3.48 -18.41 -10.86
N GLN A 442 -2.73 -17.80 -9.94
CA GLN A 442 -1.85 -18.53 -9.04
C GLN A 442 -2.63 -19.18 -7.90
N ASP A 443 -3.71 -18.53 -7.45
CA ASP A 443 -4.67 -19.05 -6.49
C ASP A 443 -5.43 -20.21 -7.10
N ALA A 444 -5.96 -20.06 -8.33
CA ALA A 444 -6.59 -21.18 -9.05
C ALA A 444 -5.61 -22.36 -9.25
N ARG A 445 -4.33 -22.08 -9.56
CA ARG A 445 -3.32 -23.13 -9.71
C ARG A 445 -2.97 -23.80 -8.38
N THR A 446 -2.85 -23.04 -7.31
CA THR A 446 -2.57 -23.55 -5.96
C THR A 446 -3.75 -24.36 -5.44
N ALA A 447 -4.96 -23.84 -5.60
CA ALA A 447 -6.22 -24.52 -5.31
C ALA A 447 -6.30 -25.85 -6.08
N ARG A 448 -6.08 -25.82 -7.40
CA ARG A 448 -6.03 -27.02 -8.24
C ARG A 448 -4.99 -28.02 -7.76
N THR A 449 -3.79 -27.57 -7.40
CA THR A 449 -2.69 -28.43 -6.92
C THR A 449 -3.05 -29.07 -5.58
N LYS A 450 -3.61 -28.31 -4.65
CA LYS A 450 -4.09 -28.80 -3.34
C LYS A 450 -5.20 -29.83 -3.50
N ILE A 451 -6.19 -29.57 -4.36
CA ILE A 451 -7.30 -30.48 -4.68
C ILE A 451 -6.78 -31.77 -5.38
N GLN A 452 -5.81 -31.65 -6.28
CA GLN A 452 -5.20 -32.81 -6.95
C GLN A 452 -4.40 -33.68 -5.97
N ALA A 453 -3.68 -33.07 -5.03
CA ALA A 453 -2.88 -33.79 -4.03
C ALA A 453 -3.72 -34.71 -3.14
N VAL A 454 -4.98 -34.33 -2.85
CA VAL A 454 -5.90 -35.15 -2.05
C VAL A 454 -6.63 -36.23 -2.84
N ARG A 455 -6.42 -36.32 -4.16
CA ARG A 455 -6.98 -37.36 -5.07
C ARG A 455 -8.48 -37.63 -4.86
N GLY A 456 -9.24 -36.58 -4.55
CA GLY A 456 -10.67 -36.66 -4.31
C GLY A 456 -11.11 -37.48 -3.09
N ALA A 457 -10.19 -37.84 -2.18
CA ALA A 457 -10.45 -38.61 -0.97
C ALA A 457 -10.89 -37.74 0.23
N VAL A 458 -11.12 -36.46 0.01
CA VAL A 458 -11.48 -35.47 1.01
C VAL A 458 -12.89 -34.93 0.69
N PRO A 459 -13.73 -34.63 1.69
CA PRO A 459 -15.02 -33.98 1.49
C PRO A 459 -14.91 -32.61 0.80
N VAL A 460 -15.96 -32.17 0.10
CA VAL A 460 -16.00 -30.89 -0.62
C VAL A 460 -15.77 -29.71 0.31
N ASN A 461 -16.41 -29.66 1.49
CA ASN A 461 -16.21 -28.56 2.44
C ASN A 461 -14.77 -28.51 2.94
N ARG A 462 -14.15 -29.67 3.18
CA ARG A 462 -12.74 -29.73 3.57
C ARG A 462 -11.80 -29.33 2.42
N ALA A 463 -12.21 -29.51 1.17
CA ALA A 463 -11.46 -29.03 0.02
C ALA A 463 -11.61 -27.51 -0.20
N LEU A 464 -12.80 -26.94 0.03
CA LEU A 464 -13.06 -25.49 0.03
C LEU A 464 -12.24 -24.78 1.11
N GLU A 465 -12.22 -25.33 2.32
CA GLU A 465 -11.38 -24.84 3.42
C GLU A 465 -9.89 -24.86 3.06
N MET A 466 -9.39 -25.90 2.37
CA MET A 466 -7.99 -25.97 1.95
C MET A 466 -7.59 -24.87 0.96
N ILE A 467 -8.55 -24.33 0.22
CA ILE A 467 -8.33 -23.28 -0.78
C ILE A 467 -8.76 -21.90 -0.28
N GLY A 468 -9.21 -21.79 0.97
CA GLY A 468 -9.60 -20.52 1.60
C GLY A 468 -11.01 -20.05 1.24
N GLU A 469 -11.87 -20.95 0.77
CA GLU A 469 -13.26 -20.67 0.42
C GLU A 469 -14.21 -21.11 1.53
N ASP A 470 -15.36 -20.44 1.62
CA ASP A 470 -16.41 -20.79 2.56
C ASP A 470 -17.00 -22.19 2.28
N PRO A 471 -17.46 -22.91 3.32
CA PRO A 471 -18.17 -24.17 3.14
C PRO A 471 -19.46 -23.96 2.34
N LEU A 472 -19.89 -25.01 1.63
CA LEU A 472 -21.16 -24.97 0.92
C LEU A 472 -22.32 -24.76 1.91
N PRO A 473 -23.31 -23.89 1.58
CA PRO A 473 -24.49 -23.73 2.41
C PRO A 473 -25.31 -25.02 2.46
N ASP A 474 -26.06 -25.21 3.56
CA ASP A 474 -26.81 -26.45 3.84
C ASP A 474 -27.86 -26.81 2.76
N ASP A 475 -28.29 -25.83 1.96
CA ASP A 475 -29.25 -26.00 0.87
C ASP A 475 -28.61 -26.25 -0.51
N HIS A 476 -27.27 -26.36 -0.57
CA HIS A 476 -26.56 -26.58 -1.81
C HIS A 476 -26.86 -27.97 -2.42
N PRO A 477 -27.00 -28.10 -3.75
CA PRO A 477 -27.33 -29.39 -4.41
C PRO A 477 -26.32 -30.52 -4.18
N VAL A 478 -25.10 -30.16 -3.78
CA VAL A 478 -24.02 -31.09 -3.42
C VAL A 478 -23.77 -30.94 -1.93
N ASP A 479 -23.93 -32.04 -1.19
CA ASP A 479 -23.61 -32.11 0.24
C ASP A 479 -22.10 -31.89 0.45
N GLY A 480 -21.73 -31.02 1.38
CA GLY A 480 -20.35 -30.70 1.72
C GLY A 480 -19.53 -31.89 2.24
N GLU A 481 -20.19 -32.94 2.73
CA GLU A 481 -19.58 -34.22 3.13
C GLU A 481 -19.33 -35.17 1.93
N THR A 482 -19.84 -34.81 0.74
CA THR A 482 -19.57 -35.56 -0.49
C THR A 482 -18.08 -35.52 -0.78
N LEU A 483 -17.48 -36.69 -1.04
CA LEU A 483 -16.10 -36.74 -1.51
C LEU A 483 -15.96 -35.99 -2.84
N VAL A 484 -14.92 -35.20 -3.01
CA VAL A 484 -14.65 -34.46 -4.26
C VAL A 484 -14.64 -35.41 -5.48
N ALA A 485 -14.23 -36.67 -5.32
CA ALA A 485 -14.28 -37.69 -6.38
C ALA A 485 -15.70 -38.11 -6.84
N ASN A 486 -16.74 -37.78 -6.08
CA ASN A 486 -18.13 -38.14 -6.36
C ASN A 486 -18.97 -36.98 -6.88
N VAL A 487 -18.42 -35.76 -6.90
CA VAL A 487 -19.07 -34.58 -7.46
C VAL A 487 -19.23 -34.77 -8.98
N GLY A 488 -20.47 -34.72 -9.48
CA GLY A 488 -20.80 -34.92 -10.90
C GLY A 488 -21.03 -36.38 -11.34
N ARG A 489 -21.09 -37.35 -10.41
CA ARG A 489 -21.47 -38.75 -10.75
C ARG A 489 -22.97 -38.97 -10.92
N ASP A 490 -23.80 -38.09 -10.37
CA ASP A 490 -25.25 -38.18 -10.52
C ASP A 490 -25.79 -37.12 -11.47
N THR A 491 -26.54 -37.61 -12.46
CA THR A 491 -27.41 -36.89 -13.41
C THR A 491 -26.74 -36.23 -14.63
N ASN A 492 -26.50 -37.01 -15.68
CA ASN A 492 -26.69 -36.51 -17.04
C ASN A 492 -27.94 -37.20 -17.64
N PRO A 493 -29.10 -36.51 -17.75
CA PRO A 493 -30.21 -37.00 -18.53
C PRO A 493 -29.82 -36.96 -20.01
N MET A 494 -29.67 -38.14 -20.60
CA MET A 494 -29.33 -38.37 -22.01
C MET A 494 -30.05 -37.42 -22.98
N LEU A 495 -29.27 -36.64 -23.73
CA LEU A 495 -29.71 -35.99 -24.97
C LEU A 495 -29.86 -37.09 -26.05
N PRO A 496 -31.02 -37.19 -26.73
CA PRO A 496 -31.23 -38.22 -27.74
C PRO A 496 -30.52 -37.83 -29.05
N GLY A 497 -29.41 -38.50 -29.37
CA GLY A 497 -28.77 -38.36 -30.69
C GLY A 497 -27.29 -38.72 -30.82
N GLU A 498 -26.56 -38.91 -29.71
CA GLU A 498 -25.14 -39.30 -29.78
C GLU A 498 -25.02 -40.83 -29.85
N GLN A 499 -24.42 -41.34 -30.92
CA GLN A 499 -24.03 -42.75 -31.00
C GLN A 499 -22.99 -43.02 -29.89
N GLU A 500 -23.35 -43.86 -28.91
CA GLU A 500 -22.39 -44.41 -27.95
C GLU A 500 -21.31 -45.18 -28.72
N SER A 501 -20.13 -44.58 -28.86
CA SER A 501 -18.93 -45.29 -29.29
C SER A 501 -18.45 -46.18 -28.15
N SER A 502 -17.92 -47.37 -28.43
CA SER A 502 -17.30 -48.19 -27.38
C SER A 502 -16.05 -47.48 -26.84
N ARG A 503 -15.91 -47.37 -25.51
CA ARG A 503 -14.68 -46.90 -24.86
C ARG A 503 -13.49 -47.75 -25.37
N PRO A 504 -12.39 -47.16 -25.85
CA PRO A 504 -11.21 -47.92 -26.27
C PRO A 504 -10.69 -48.81 -25.14
N GLU A 505 -10.30 -50.06 -25.43
CA GLU A 505 -9.74 -50.99 -24.42
C GLU A 505 -8.49 -50.40 -23.73
N ASP A 506 -7.73 -49.59 -24.46
CA ASP A 506 -6.52 -48.93 -23.97
C ASP A 506 -6.75 -47.58 -23.29
N ALA A 507 -8.00 -47.12 -23.18
CA ALA A 507 -8.33 -45.86 -22.52
C ALA A 507 -7.81 -45.81 -21.06
N PRO A 508 -7.52 -44.62 -20.52
CA PRO A 508 -7.10 -44.49 -19.13
C PRO A 508 -8.15 -45.08 -18.16
N PRO A 509 -7.76 -45.53 -16.95
CA PRO A 509 -8.70 -46.14 -16.00
C PRO A 509 -9.78 -45.15 -15.54
N GLU A 510 -11.01 -45.60 -15.30
CA GLU A 510 -12.09 -44.72 -14.82
C GLU A 510 -11.81 -44.09 -13.45
N ALA A 511 -11.00 -44.76 -12.63
CA ALA A 511 -10.58 -44.25 -11.33
C ALA A 511 -9.80 -42.93 -11.41
N ASN A 512 -9.16 -42.63 -12.55
CA ASN A 512 -8.39 -41.41 -12.77
C ASN A 512 -9.22 -40.29 -13.46
N LYS A 513 -10.51 -40.52 -13.73
CA LYS A 513 -11.39 -39.51 -14.35
C LYS A 513 -11.85 -38.50 -13.30
N VAL A 514 -11.56 -37.23 -13.54
CA VAL A 514 -11.95 -36.12 -12.63
C VAL A 514 -13.07 -35.24 -13.19
N GLY A 515 -13.45 -35.41 -14.46
CA GLY A 515 -14.54 -34.63 -15.06
C GLY A 515 -14.68 -34.82 -16.57
N THR A 516 -15.44 -33.93 -17.20
CA THR A 516 -15.64 -33.85 -18.65
C THR A 516 -15.50 -32.43 -19.17
N ARG A 517 -14.93 -32.25 -20.38
CA ARG A 517 -14.72 -30.93 -21.02
C ARG A 517 -15.52 -30.83 -22.33
N PRO A 518 -16.14 -29.67 -22.66
CA PRO A 518 -17.00 -29.55 -23.84
C PRO A 518 -16.28 -29.58 -25.20
N GLY A 519 -14.97 -29.35 -25.24
CA GLY A 519 -14.18 -29.31 -26.48
C GLY A 519 -12.71 -28.96 -26.23
N VAL A 520 -11.89 -28.98 -27.28
CA VAL A 520 -10.49 -28.52 -27.19
C VAL A 520 -10.48 -26.99 -27.08
N MET A 521 -10.23 -26.49 -25.88
CA MET A 521 -10.23 -25.04 -25.55
C MET A 521 -8.81 -24.49 -25.64
N VAL A 522 -8.20 -24.58 -26.82
CA VAL A 522 -6.80 -24.16 -27.01
C VAL A 522 -6.77 -23.03 -28.05
N GLU A 523 -6.29 -21.86 -27.65
CA GLU A 523 -6.08 -20.72 -28.55
C GLU A 523 -4.74 -20.90 -29.29
N LEU A 524 -4.82 -21.30 -30.56
CA LEU A 524 -3.66 -21.62 -31.39
C LEU A 524 -2.86 -20.38 -31.83
N GLU A 525 -3.41 -19.18 -31.65
CA GLU A 525 -2.84 -17.90 -32.13
C GLU A 525 -2.20 -17.04 -31.02
N ASP A 526 -2.15 -17.53 -29.77
CA ASP A 526 -1.62 -16.80 -28.63
C ASP A 526 -0.24 -17.35 -28.18
N PRO A 527 0.89 -16.70 -28.55
CA PRO A 527 2.23 -17.17 -28.21
C PRO A 527 2.60 -16.82 -26.76
N LEU A 528 3.41 -17.67 -26.11
CA LEU A 528 3.90 -17.43 -24.73
C LEU A 528 4.88 -16.24 -24.67
N THR A 529 5.69 -16.10 -25.71
CA THR A 529 6.61 -14.99 -25.99
C THR A 529 6.73 -14.86 -27.52
N PRO A 530 7.27 -13.75 -28.09
CA PRO A 530 7.39 -13.57 -29.54
C PRO A 530 8.09 -14.72 -30.29
N ASP A 531 8.89 -15.53 -29.59
CA ASP A 531 9.71 -16.61 -30.16
C ASP A 531 9.26 -18.04 -29.76
N GLU A 532 8.25 -18.19 -28.89
CA GLU A 532 7.84 -19.50 -28.35
C GLU A 532 6.41 -19.90 -28.71
N VAL A 533 6.28 -21.09 -29.32
CA VAL A 533 4.99 -21.69 -29.65
C VAL A 533 4.34 -22.26 -28.39
N ARG A 534 3.14 -21.77 -28.05
CA ARG A 534 2.36 -22.21 -26.87
C ARG A 534 1.88 -23.66 -26.96
N VAL A 535 1.53 -24.11 -28.17
CA VAL A 535 0.89 -25.41 -28.41
C VAL A 535 1.76 -26.27 -29.33
N ASP A 536 2.11 -27.46 -28.88
CA ASP A 536 2.85 -28.44 -29.68
C ASP A 536 1.93 -29.61 -30.06
N THR A 537 2.03 -30.11 -31.29
CA THR A 537 1.14 -31.17 -31.80
C THR A 537 1.92 -32.23 -32.57
N MET A 538 1.49 -33.49 -32.48
CA MET A 538 2.11 -34.60 -33.20
C MET A 538 1.07 -35.66 -33.58
N GLN A 539 1.16 -36.19 -34.80
CA GLN A 539 0.47 -37.43 -35.17
C GLN A 539 1.29 -38.63 -34.72
N PHE A 540 0.62 -39.64 -34.17
CA PHE A 540 1.25 -40.86 -33.71
C PHE A 540 1.08 -41.97 -34.73
N ASP A 541 2.15 -42.73 -34.95
CA ASP A 541 2.07 -44.06 -35.56
C ASP A 541 1.90 -45.08 -34.42
N SER A 542 0.64 -45.41 -34.11
CA SER A 542 0.27 -46.36 -33.05
C SER A 542 -1.02 -47.10 -33.41
N SER A 543 -1.19 -48.31 -32.88
CA SER A 543 -2.40 -49.11 -33.07
C SER A 543 -3.61 -48.59 -32.27
N ASN A 544 -3.38 -47.73 -31.26
CA ASN A 544 -4.39 -47.25 -30.33
C ASN A 544 -4.45 -45.70 -30.18
N LEU A 545 -3.37 -44.99 -30.48
CA LEU A 545 -3.29 -43.53 -30.41
C LEU A 545 -3.17 -42.92 -31.81
N ARG A 546 -3.92 -41.84 -32.07
CA ARG A 546 -3.91 -41.14 -33.37
C ARG A 546 -3.04 -39.89 -33.35
N ALA A 547 -3.16 -39.07 -32.30
CA ALA A 547 -2.44 -37.80 -32.20
C ALA A 547 -2.39 -37.29 -30.77
N GLY A 548 -1.41 -36.41 -30.50
CA GLY A 548 -1.25 -35.70 -29.24
C GLY A 548 -1.17 -34.20 -29.46
N LEU A 549 -1.65 -33.44 -28.49
CA LEU A 549 -1.51 -31.98 -28.41
C LEU A 549 -1.11 -31.63 -26.98
N TYR A 550 -0.10 -30.79 -26.83
CA TYR A 550 0.41 -30.34 -25.54
C TYR A 550 0.36 -28.82 -25.45
N ASP A 551 -0.32 -28.30 -24.42
CA ASP A 551 -0.33 -26.86 -24.10
C ASP A 551 0.68 -26.57 -23.01
N ARG A 552 1.73 -25.81 -23.34
CA ARG A 552 2.84 -25.49 -22.41
C ARG A 552 2.41 -24.57 -21.27
N GLN A 553 1.37 -23.76 -21.46
CA GLN A 553 0.91 -22.83 -20.43
C GLN A 553 0.14 -23.57 -19.34
N THR A 554 -0.82 -24.41 -19.75
CA THR A 554 -1.69 -25.15 -18.82
C THR A 554 -1.10 -26.47 -18.36
N ARG A 555 -0.12 -27.00 -19.11
CA ARG A 555 0.47 -28.34 -19.01
C ARG A 555 -0.54 -29.46 -19.26
N ASP A 556 -1.59 -29.16 -20.01
CA ASP A 556 -2.60 -30.14 -20.41
C ASP A 556 -2.09 -30.93 -21.63
N LEU A 557 -2.08 -32.26 -21.51
CA LEU A 557 -1.75 -33.18 -22.60
C LEU A 557 -3.02 -33.84 -23.13
N TYR A 558 -3.42 -33.47 -24.33
CA TYR A 558 -4.55 -34.04 -25.04
C TYR A 558 -4.10 -35.24 -25.86
N ILE A 559 -4.70 -36.41 -25.63
CA ILE A 559 -4.42 -37.63 -26.40
C ILE A 559 -5.68 -38.09 -27.10
N ARG A 560 -5.61 -38.19 -28.43
CA ARG A 560 -6.67 -38.71 -29.28
C ARG A 560 -6.48 -40.20 -29.52
N PHE A 561 -7.41 -41.02 -29.04
CA PHE A 561 -7.43 -42.46 -29.22
C PHE A 561 -8.18 -42.84 -30.50
N ILE A 562 -7.72 -43.90 -31.16
CA ILE A 562 -8.41 -44.50 -32.30
C ILE A 562 -9.65 -45.21 -31.78
N GLY A 563 -10.83 -44.81 -32.25
CA GLY A 563 -12.11 -45.42 -31.87
C GLY A 563 -12.96 -45.81 -33.07
N ASP A 564 -13.90 -46.73 -32.87
CA ASP A 564 -14.89 -47.19 -33.84
C ASP A 564 -16.29 -46.95 -33.25
N PRO A 565 -17.17 -46.12 -33.84
CA PRO A 565 -17.04 -45.41 -35.12
C PRO A 565 -16.35 -44.04 -35.07
N VAL A 566 -16.05 -43.52 -33.87
CA VAL A 566 -15.44 -42.19 -33.66
C VAL A 566 -14.31 -42.25 -32.63
N ASP A 567 -13.27 -41.45 -32.88
CA ASP A 567 -12.16 -41.26 -31.94
C ASP A 567 -12.64 -40.56 -30.65
N ARG A 568 -11.98 -40.89 -29.53
CA ARG A 568 -12.18 -40.19 -28.25
C ARG A 568 -10.92 -39.42 -27.85
N ILE A 569 -11.08 -38.34 -27.11
CA ILE A 569 -9.95 -37.51 -26.66
C ILE A 569 -9.99 -37.42 -25.14
N TYR A 570 -8.85 -37.69 -24.52
CA TYR A 570 -8.65 -37.55 -23.07
C TYR A 570 -7.61 -36.47 -22.82
N VAL A 571 -7.89 -35.60 -21.83
CA VAL A 571 -7.01 -34.50 -21.43
C VAL A 571 -6.35 -34.87 -20.12
N TYR A 572 -5.08 -35.24 -20.18
CA TYR A 572 -4.27 -35.50 -18.99
C TYR A 572 -3.80 -34.16 -18.42
N LEU A 573 -4.03 -33.96 -17.12
CA LEU A 573 -3.80 -32.68 -16.47
C LEU A 573 -2.41 -32.62 -15.82
N ASP A 574 -1.77 -31.45 -15.91
CA ASP A 574 -0.46 -31.12 -15.32
C ASP A 574 0.66 -32.12 -15.67
N VAL A 575 0.75 -32.51 -16.95
CA VAL A 575 1.79 -33.40 -17.44
C VAL A 575 3.09 -32.61 -17.64
N PRO A 576 4.22 -33.00 -17.03
CA PRO A 576 5.51 -32.34 -17.26
C PRO A 576 5.91 -32.35 -18.74
N GLU A 577 6.57 -31.28 -19.21
CA GLU A 577 6.98 -31.19 -20.61
C GLU A 577 7.96 -32.32 -20.99
N ASP A 578 8.79 -32.78 -20.06
CA ASP A 578 9.69 -33.92 -20.28
C ASP A 578 8.93 -35.20 -20.64
N THR A 579 7.74 -35.43 -20.07
CA THR A 579 6.88 -36.56 -20.40
C THR A 579 6.31 -36.42 -21.81
N TRP A 580 5.97 -35.20 -22.23
CA TRP A 580 5.56 -34.91 -23.61
C TRP A 580 6.72 -35.13 -24.60
N GLN A 581 7.92 -34.63 -24.31
CA GLN A 581 9.10 -34.84 -25.15
C GLN A 581 9.47 -36.34 -25.21
N GLY A 582 9.35 -37.07 -24.10
CA GLY A 582 9.54 -38.51 -24.05
C GLY A 582 8.55 -39.27 -24.92
N LEU A 583 7.27 -38.88 -24.90
CA LEU A 583 6.23 -39.46 -25.76
C LEU A 583 6.52 -39.24 -27.25
N LYS A 584 6.94 -38.03 -27.65
CA LYS A 584 7.29 -37.73 -29.05
C LYS A 584 8.48 -38.52 -29.58
N ASN A 585 9.45 -38.80 -28.72
CA ASN A 585 10.68 -39.52 -29.08
C ASN A 585 10.56 -41.04 -28.88
N ALA A 586 9.41 -41.54 -28.45
CA ALA A 586 9.21 -42.95 -28.18
C ALA A 586 9.19 -43.78 -29.47
N SER A 587 9.83 -44.94 -29.45
CA SER A 587 9.75 -45.92 -30.56
C SER A 587 8.37 -46.60 -30.67
N SER A 588 7.59 -46.55 -29.59
CA SER A 588 6.18 -46.99 -29.52
C SER A 588 5.40 -46.02 -28.65
N HIS A 589 4.60 -45.15 -29.30
CA HIS A 589 3.79 -44.14 -28.61
C HIS A 589 2.75 -44.77 -27.68
N GLY A 590 2.09 -45.84 -28.11
CA GLY A 590 1.12 -46.56 -27.30
C GLY A 590 1.74 -47.20 -26.04
N SER A 591 2.93 -47.80 -26.17
CA SER A 591 3.64 -48.38 -25.01
C SER A 591 4.12 -47.29 -24.04
N TYR A 592 4.70 -46.21 -24.55
CA TYR A 592 5.16 -45.11 -23.71
C TYR A 592 4.00 -44.46 -22.96
N HIS A 593 2.89 -44.21 -23.65
CA HIS A 593 1.67 -43.70 -23.03
C HIS A 593 1.17 -44.65 -21.94
N HIS A 594 1.12 -45.95 -22.21
CA HIS A 594 0.68 -46.94 -21.22
C HIS A 594 1.56 -46.92 -19.97
N GLU A 595 2.87 -46.83 -20.11
CA GLU A 595 3.82 -46.92 -18.99
C GLU A 595 3.97 -45.62 -18.20
N ASN A 596 3.95 -44.45 -18.88
CA ASN A 596 4.37 -43.18 -18.30
C ASN A 596 3.25 -42.12 -18.26
N VAL A 597 2.06 -42.42 -18.79
CA VAL A 597 0.96 -41.43 -18.84
C VAL A 597 -0.34 -42.02 -18.30
N LYS A 598 -0.76 -43.17 -18.83
CA LYS A 598 -2.08 -43.78 -18.61
C LYS A 598 -2.44 -43.97 -17.14
N TRP A 599 -1.49 -44.42 -16.32
CA TRP A 599 -1.71 -44.77 -14.92
C TRP A 599 -1.34 -43.65 -13.95
N GLU A 600 -0.51 -42.71 -14.38
CA GLU A 600 0.14 -41.73 -13.51
C GLU A 600 -0.67 -40.44 -13.37
N PHE A 601 -1.34 -40.01 -14.45
CA PHE A 601 -2.05 -38.74 -14.48
C PHE A 601 -3.57 -38.92 -14.40
N VAL A 602 -4.22 -37.96 -13.75
CA VAL A 602 -5.68 -37.77 -13.80
C VAL A 602 -6.07 -37.14 -15.12
N TYR A 603 -7.31 -37.37 -15.55
CA TYR A 603 -7.77 -36.85 -16.84
C TYR A 603 -9.24 -36.40 -16.85
N GLU A 604 -9.54 -35.53 -17.80
CA GLU A 604 -10.89 -35.18 -18.23
C GLU A 604 -11.21 -35.86 -19.57
N GLU A 605 -12.46 -36.27 -19.76
CA GLU A 605 -12.94 -36.81 -21.04
C GLU A 605 -13.65 -35.72 -21.84
N LEU A 606 -13.28 -35.57 -23.11
CA LEU A 606 -13.92 -34.60 -24.00
C LEU A 606 -15.27 -35.12 -24.50
N THR A 607 -16.32 -34.31 -24.34
CA THR A 607 -17.66 -34.64 -24.84
C THR A 607 -17.85 -34.31 -26.32
N SER A 608 -16.96 -33.50 -26.91
CA SER A 608 -16.91 -33.23 -28.34
C SER A 608 -15.47 -33.20 -28.86
N THR A 609 -15.27 -33.67 -30.09
CA THR A 609 -13.98 -33.59 -30.81
C THR A 609 -13.79 -32.28 -31.58
N SER A 610 -14.70 -31.31 -31.42
CA SER A 610 -14.60 -29.97 -32.01
C SER A 610 -13.39 -29.20 -31.46
N GLY A 611 -12.67 -28.50 -32.33
CA GLY A 611 -11.51 -27.67 -31.96
C GLY A 611 -10.13 -28.33 -32.12
N TRP A 612 -10.06 -29.61 -32.50
CA TRP A 612 -8.76 -30.24 -32.80
C TRP A 612 -8.12 -29.60 -34.05
N PRO A 613 -6.86 -29.12 -33.99
CA PRO A 613 -6.20 -28.49 -35.13
C PRO A 613 -6.07 -29.46 -36.32
N GLN A 614 -6.31 -28.98 -37.54
CA GLN A 614 -6.17 -29.78 -38.75
C GLN A 614 -4.69 -30.04 -39.04
N ILE A 615 -4.18 -31.20 -38.61
CA ILE A 615 -2.80 -31.61 -38.88
C ILE A 615 -2.73 -32.15 -40.32
N GLY A 616 -2.24 -31.31 -41.25
CA GLY A 616 -1.76 -31.63 -42.60
C GLY A 616 -2.41 -32.79 -43.38
N ARG A 617 -3.39 -32.49 -44.24
CA ARG A 617 -3.65 -33.29 -45.46
C ARG A 617 -2.65 -32.88 -46.53
N SER A 618 -1.92 -33.85 -47.10
CA SER A 618 -1.25 -33.68 -48.39
C SER A 618 -2.27 -33.17 -49.42
N ALA A 619 -1.89 -32.19 -50.23
CA ALA A 619 -2.72 -31.68 -51.33
C ALA A 619 -3.22 -32.85 -52.21
N PRO A 620 -4.46 -32.82 -52.73
CA PRO A 620 -4.90 -33.81 -53.69
C PRO A 620 -4.01 -33.72 -54.94
N PRO A 621 -3.65 -34.85 -55.59
CA PRO A 621 -2.89 -34.79 -56.82
C PRO A 621 -3.77 -34.15 -57.89
N ASP A 622 -3.28 -33.05 -58.46
CA ASP A 622 -3.88 -32.41 -59.63
C ASP A 622 -4.01 -33.42 -60.78
N SER A 623 -5.14 -33.33 -61.48
CA SER A 623 -5.46 -34.09 -62.70
C SER A 623 -4.44 -33.89 -63.82
#